data_AF-A0A5J5H7N8-F1
#
_entry.id   AF-A0A5J5H7N8-F1
#
_cell.length_a   1.000
_cell.length_b   1.000
_cell.length_c   1.000
_cell.angle_alpha   90.00
_cell.angle_beta   90.00
_cell.angle_gamma   90.00
#
_symmetry.space_group_name_H-M   'P 1'
#
loop_
_entity.id
_entity.type
_entity.pdbx_description
1 polymer ?
#
loop_
_entity_poly.entity_id
_entity_poly.type
_entity_poly.pdbx_seq_one_letter_code
_entity_poly.pdbx_strand_id
1 'polypeptide(L)'
;MGFYEKLPSDFLIDFYHEIMKNLEKGLLTKNMYYELGVIISVASQRGLTLGKSGDFEQMVDQKTLEDFIQFAHKYNKIKAASVTVCGL
;
A
#
# COMPACT_ATOMS: atom_id res chain seq x y z
N MET A 1 -10.91 4.06 -5.80
CA MET A 1 -9.87 4.61 -4.92
C MET A 1 -9.54 3.60 -3.82
N GLY A 2 -8.26 3.27 -3.67
CA GLY A 2 -7.75 2.32 -2.68
C GLY A 2 -7.90 2.81 -1.25
N PHE A 3 -7.80 1.89 -0.29
CA PHE A 3 -7.90 2.23 1.13
C PHE A 3 -6.84 3.28 1.51
N TYR A 4 -5.57 3.00 1.22
CA TYR A 4 -4.45 3.91 1.52
C TYR A 4 -4.50 5.23 0.73
N GLU A 5 -4.97 5.21 -0.52
CA GLU A 5 -5.13 6.43 -1.33
C GLU A 5 -6.07 7.45 -0.68
N LYS A 6 -7.06 6.98 0.10
CA LYS A 6 -8.05 7.83 0.78
C LYS A 6 -7.62 8.28 2.18
N LEU A 7 -6.59 7.66 2.76
CA LEU A 7 -6.15 8.02 4.10
C LEU A 7 -5.47 9.39 4.09
N PRO A 8 -5.69 10.24 5.10
CA PRO A 8 -4.85 11.42 5.31
C PRO A 8 -3.38 11.01 5.44
N SER A 9 -2.45 11.90 5.08
CA SER A 9 -1.02 11.61 5.09
C SER A 9 -0.50 11.18 6.46
N ASP A 10 -0.98 11.82 7.53
CA ASP A 10 -0.55 11.50 8.90
C ASP A 10 -0.91 10.06 9.27
N PHE A 11 -2.14 9.63 8.98
CA PHE A 11 -2.55 8.25 9.19
C PHE A 11 -1.76 7.25 8.33
N LEU A 12 -1.43 7.62 7.08
CA LEU A 12 -0.61 6.77 6.22
C LEU A 12 0.79 6.55 6.82
N ILE A 13 1.38 7.60 7.40
CA ILE A 13 2.68 7.56 8.10
C ILE A 13 2.58 6.72 9.38
N ASP A 14 1.52 6.86 10.16
CA ASP A 14 1.33 6.06 11.38
C ASP A 14 1.20 4.57 11.08
N PHE A 15 0.45 4.21 10.03
CA PHE A 15 0.36 2.82 9.56
C PHE A 15 1.72 2.28 9.10
N TYR A 16 2.51 3.09 8.39
CA TYR A 16 3.86 2.73 8.01
C TYR A 16 4.72 2.39 9.24
N HIS A 17 4.72 3.24 10.27
CA HIS A 17 5.50 3.01 11.48
C HIS A 17 5.06 1.75 12.25
N GLU A 18 3.77 1.48 12.35
CA GLU A 18 3.28 0.28 13.03
C GLU A 18 3.67 -1.00 12.28
N ILE A 19 3.63 -0.98 10.94
CA ILE A 19 4.13 -2.11 10.14
C ILE A 19 5.63 -2.27 10.34
N MET A 20 6.41 -1.19 10.31
CA MET A 20 7.86 -1.24 10.53
C MET A 20 8.22 -1.82 11.91
N LYS A 21 7.53 -1.40 12.96
CA LYS A 21 7.68 -1.94 14.31
C LYS A 21 7.33 -3.42 14.40
N ASN A 22 6.33 -3.86 13.65
CA ASN A 22 5.99 -5.27 13.55
C ASN A 22 7.03 -6.07 12.74
N LEU A 23 7.73 -5.43 11.79
CA LEU A 23 8.89 -6.05 11.13
C LEU A 23 10.02 -6.30 12.14
N GLU A 24 10.36 -5.30 12.95
CA GLU A 24 11.42 -5.40 13.96
C GLU A 24 11.16 -6.50 14.99
N LYS A 25 9.88 -6.76 15.30
CA LYS A 25 9.46 -7.81 16.23
C LYS A 25 9.37 -9.21 15.60
N GLY A 26 9.61 -9.34 14.30
CA GLY A 26 9.47 -10.61 13.59
C GLY A 26 8.04 -11.15 13.51
N LEU A 27 7.03 -10.29 13.67
CA LEU A 27 5.61 -10.68 13.68
C LEU A 27 4.98 -10.77 12.28
N LEU A 28 5.81 -10.82 11.25
CA LEU A 28 5.39 -10.60 9.87
C LEU A 28 4.85 -11.82 9.18
N THR A 29 3.88 -11.55 8.31
CA THR A 29 3.51 -12.43 7.20
C THR A 29 3.96 -11.79 5.89
N LYS A 30 4.14 -12.60 4.84
CA LYS A 30 4.45 -12.13 3.47
C LYS A 30 3.47 -11.04 2.99
N ASN A 31 2.23 -11.08 3.45
CA ASN A 31 1.20 -10.09 3.10
C ASN A 31 1.54 -8.68 3.62
N MET A 32 2.15 -8.56 4.81
CA MET A 32 2.49 -7.25 5.38
C MET A 32 3.57 -6.52 4.58
N TYR A 33 4.45 -7.26 3.90
CA TYR A 33 5.41 -6.67 2.96
C TYR A 33 4.75 -6.06 1.72
N TYR A 34 3.69 -6.69 1.20
CA TYR A 34 2.91 -6.11 0.10
C TYR A 34 2.13 -4.87 0.54
N GLU A 35 1.53 -4.89 1.73
CA GLU A 35 0.88 -3.72 2.34
C GLU A 35 1.87 -2.56 2.49
N LEU A 36 3.09 -2.84 2.97
CA LEU A 36 4.17 -1.86 3.07
C LEU A 36 4.53 -1.28 1.69
N GLY A 37 4.61 -2.12 0.66
CA GLY A 37 4.85 -1.67 -0.72
C GLY A 37 3.77 -0.73 -1.26
N VAL A 38 2.49 -1.00 -0.94
CA VAL A 38 1.38 -0.11 -1.32
C VAL A 38 1.47 1.22 -0.57
N ILE A 39 1.75 1.21 0.73
CA ILE A 39 1.88 2.43 1.54
C ILE A 39 3.01 3.32 1.01
N ILE A 40 4.18 2.72 0.73
CA ILE A 40 5.34 3.45 0.17
C ILE A 40 5.00 4.03 -1.21
N SER A 41 4.30 3.28 -2.06
CA SER A 41 3.86 3.76 -3.38
C SER A 41 2.93 4.97 -3.27
N VAL A 42 1.91 4.89 -2.41
CA VAL A 42 0.97 6.01 -2.18
C VAL A 42 1.68 7.22 -1.57
N ALA A 43 2.59 7.00 -0.62
CA ALA A 43 3.38 8.07 -0.02
C ALA A 43 4.26 8.77 -1.07
N SER A 44 4.93 8.01 -1.93
CA SER A 44 5.73 8.56 -3.03
C SER A 44 4.90 9.38 -4.01
N GLN A 45 3.67 8.95 -4.34
CA GLN A 45 2.75 9.71 -5.19
C GLN A 45 2.33 11.05 -4.57
N ARG A 46 2.40 11.17 -3.24
CA ARG A 46 2.12 12.40 -2.47
C ARG A 46 3.36 13.25 -2.22
N GLY A 47 4.53 12.86 -2.74
CA GLY A 47 5.79 13.56 -2.51
C GLY A 47 6.42 13.28 -1.13
N LEU A 48 6.00 12.22 -0.45
CA LEU A 48 6.57 11.78 0.82
C LEU A 48 7.59 10.66 0.58
N THR A 49 8.72 10.71 1.29
CA THR A 49 9.75 9.66 1.23
C THR A 49 9.66 8.78 2.47
N LEU A 50 9.27 7.52 2.29
CA LEU A 50 9.28 6.49 3.33
C LEU A 50 10.34 5.43 2.98
N GLY A 51 11.10 4.99 3.98
CA GLY A 51 12.15 4.00 3.80
C GLY A 51 11.59 2.57 3.64
N LYS A 52 12.31 1.71 2.93
CA LYS A 52 12.08 0.26 2.93
C LYS A 52 12.93 -0.40 4.02
N SER A 53 12.48 -1.54 4.55
CA SER A 53 13.34 -2.38 5.40
C SER A 53 14.43 -3.05 4.57
N GLY A 54 15.56 -3.40 5.20
CA GLY A 54 16.71 -4.00 4.50
C GLY A 54 16.43 -5.37 3.89
N ASP A 55 15.41 -6.08 4.36
CA ASP A 55 14.93 -7.37 3.88
C ASP A 55 13.74 -7.27 2.90
N PHE A 56 13.25 -6.06 2.63
CA PHE A 56 12.09 -5.83 1.76
C PHE A 56 12.25 -6.46 0.37
N GLU A 57 13.40 -6.22 -0.27
CA GLU A 57 13.71 -6.72 -1.61
C GLU A 57 13.90 -8.25 -1.66
N GLN A 58 14.10 -8.90 -0.49
CA GLN A 58 14.21 -10.36 -0.41
C GLN A 58 12.84 -11.04 -0.25
N MET A 59 11.88 -10.33 0.34
CA MET A 59 10.55 -10.85 0.67
C MET A 59 9.49 -10.49 -0.38
N VAL A 60 9.73 -9.44 -1.15
CA VAL A 60 8.82 -8.92 -2.18
C VAL A 60 9.41 -9.14 -3.56
N ASP A 61 8.75 -9.98 -4.35
CA ASP A 61 8.99 -10.03 -5.78
C ASP A 61 8.45 -8.74 -6.42
N GLN A 62 9.34 -7.97 -7.04
CA GLN A 62 8.99 -6.66 -7.59
C GLN A 62 7.89 -6.74 -8.65
N LYS A 63 7.94 -7.76 -9.51
CA LYS A 63 6.90 -7.97 -10.53
C LYS A 63 5.54 -8.26 -9.88
N THR A 64 5.50 -9.11 -8.86
CA THR A 64 4.28 -9.40 -8.10
C THR A 64 3.74 -8.17 -7.38
N LEU A 65 4.63 -7.31 -6.84
CA LEU A 65 4.24 -6.05 -6.23
C LEU A 65 3.63 -5.09 -7.26
N GLU A 66 4.25 -4.94 -8.42
CA GLU A 66 3.73 -4.11 -9.51
C GLU A 66 2.36 -4.63 -10.00
N ASP A 67 2.25 -5.95 -10.21
CA ASP A 67 0.99 -6.61 -10.58
C ASP A 67 -0.09 -6.36 -9.49
N PHE A 68 0.27 -6.41 -8.21
CA PHE A 68 -0.62 -6.13 -7.08
C PHE A 68 -1.06 -4.66 -7.01
N ILE A 69 -0.12 -3.73 -7.17
CA ILE A 69 -0.42 -2.28 -7.20
C ILE A 69 -1.33 -1.97 -8.40
N GLN A 70 -1.01 -2.48 -9.59
CA GLN A 70 -1.85 -2.31 -10.78
C GLN A 70 -3.24 -2.92 -10.60
N PHE A 71 -3.33 -4.11 -10.01
CA PHE A 71 -4.60 -4.74 -9.68
C PHE A 71 -5.41 -3.89 -8.70
N ALA A 72 -4.79 -3.42 -7.62
CA ALA A 72 -5.43 -2.58 -6.63
C ALA A 72 -5.97 -1.32 -7.30
N HIS A 73 -5.15 -0.60 -8.06
CA HIS A 73 -5.57 0.60 -8.80
C HIS A 73 -6.72 0.33 -9.78
N LYS A 74 -6.66 -0.77 -10.54
CA LYS A 74 -7.70 -1.17 -11.49
C LYS A 74 -9.02 -1.52 -10.79
N TYR A 75 -8.98 -2.34 -9.75
CA TYR A 75 -10.16 -2.68 -8.93
C TYR A 75 -10.80 -1.41 -8.36
N ASN A 76 -9.97 -0.50 -7.87
CA ASN A 76 -10.37 0.78 -7.32
C ASN A 76 -11.01 1.72 -8.35
N LYS A 77 -10.59 1.65 -9.62
CA LYS A 77 -11.21 2.40 -10.74
C LYS A 77 -12.57 1.81 -11.12
N ILE A 78 -12.67 0.49 -11.22
CA ILE A 78 -13.93 -0.21 -11.56
C ILE A 78 -14.98 0.02 -10.47
N LYS A 79 -14.60 -0.13 -9.19
CA LYS A 79 -15.48 0.11 -8.05
C LYS A 79 -15.96 1.56 -7.97
N ALA A 80 -15.11 2.53 -8.29
CA ALA A 80 -15.51 3.93 -8.35
C ALA A 80 -16.56 4.16 -9.45
N ALA A 81 -16.36 3.56 -10.64
CA ALA A 81 -17.29 3.68 -11.76
C ALA A 81 -18.64 2.98 -11.52
N SER A 82 -18.67 1.85 -10.80
CA SER A 82 -19.93 1.16 -10.48
C SER A 82 -20.77 1.89 -9.44
N VAL A 83 -20.14 2.62 -8.52
CA VAL A 83 -20.85 3.41 -7.50
C VAL A 83 -21.54 4.65 -8.10
N THR A 84 -21.00 5.22 -9.18
CA THR A 84 -21.62 6.36 -9.89
C THR A 84 -22.85 5.99 -10.72
N VAL A 85 -23.03 4.72 -11.07
CA VAL A 85 -24.13 4.29 -11.97
C VAL A 85 -25.42 3.93 -11.20
N CYS A 86 -25.35 3.64 -9.90
CA CYS A 86 -26.55 3.36 -9.08
C CYS A 86 -27.13 4.58 -8.35
N GLY A 87 -26.67 5.80 -8.68
CA GLY A 87 -27.07 7.04 -7.99
C GLY A 87 -27.81 8.07 -8.86
N LEU A 88 -28.34 7.68 -10.02
CA LEU A 88 -29.14 8.53 -10.91
C LEU A 88 -30.57 8.01 -11.05
#